data_AF-A0A168S768-F1
#
_entry.id   AF-A0A168S768-F1
#
_cell.length_a   1.000
_cell.length_b   1.000
_cell.length_c   1.000
_cell.angle_alpha   90.00
_cell.angle_beta   90.00
_cell.angle_gamma   90.00
#
_symmetry.space_group_name_H-M   'P 1'
#
loop_
_entity.id
_entity.type
_entity.pdbx_description
1 polymer ?
#
loop_
_entity_poly.entity_id
_entity_poly.type
_entity_poly.pdbx_seq_one_letter_code
_entity_poly.pdbx_strand_id
1 'polypeptide(L)'
;MMDEDAFDVLDTSSESSFEEPLTSAQQHVVDQLKHQPSEANVRHNISSGPSSSATHSIDVKANYVNLLLTAYGYSAPLIFNSGDEKDVVDVLECFQTVLQDIRAQQEERDQMNDTIITLQQEQEQLKVALDRQQREQVKTEQELAQARIKARSAEEEAKKTEESNRHIKEELSKCKNNMQYMKLQYTHERRRHEQEHAKTRDRLTKMMKEKINTNVVAMTINNSALISEMDMEPGTTPSEDARAMQMDLLDKSTKREMEARTECEDLRAAVIKMHTSIYRLVESQIEGFEDMVGAKKSRKDTNRDMEKYKLPMESEAWQVMDQIDMLLNALREEWDRQITNRNVYTEEDMEEKELTIQQWQSQVTELEEALDKLQKEHEEKEKIHLRFANGGFFDELVPEAHVELSDSENSVSESIQATESHYQQLRKRAIKDQERITKAAIDLGIQRTKLEAEKWAFDEMKRQAALAEVLEPTQASSQSSSQTKRSRNY
;
A
#
# COMPACT_ATOMS: atom_id res chain seq x y z
N MET A 1 -35.46 -4.38 -14.15
CA MET A 1 -35.82 -3.89 -15.50
C MET A 1 -35.06 -2.59 -15.73
N MET A 2 -33.76 -2.74 -15.99
CA MET A 2 -32.86 -1.77 -16.62
C MET A 2 -31.72 -2.60 -17.20
N ASP A 3 -31.33 -2.28 -18.43
CA ASP A 3 -30.54 -3.07 -19.36
C ASP A 3 -29.05 -3.08 -18.99
N GLU A 4 -28.46 -4.28 -18.88
CA GLU A 4 -27.02 -4.52 -18.88
C GLU A 4 -26.73 -5.71 -19.82
N ASP A 5 -26.76 -5.45 -21.13
CA ASP A 5 -26.28 -6.37 -22.16
C ASP A 5 -25.57 -5.54 -23.23
N ALA A 6 -24.29 -5.28 -23.02
CA ALA A 6 -23.32 -4.96 -24.09
C ALA A 6 -21.95 -4.78 -23.45
N PHE A 7 -21.06 -5.75 -23.61
CA PHE A 7 -19.64 -5.60 -23.97
C PHE A 7 -18.90 -6.90 -23.62
N ASP A 8 -18.93 -7.86 -24.53
CA ASP A 8 -17.93 -8.94 -24.54
C ASP A 8 -17.74 -9.44 -25.98
N VAL A 9 -16.90 -8.73 -26.73
CA VAL A 9 -16.52 -9.09 -28.10
C VAL A 9 -15.05 -8.69 -28.31
N LEU A 10 -14.22 -9.72 -28.51
CA LEU A 10 -12.88 -9.76 -29.14
C LEU A 10 -11.65 -9.71 -28.23
N ASP A 11 -11.16 -10.91 -27.88
CA ASP A 11 -9.71 -11.17 -27.88
C ASP A 11 -9.43 -12.42 -28.73
N THR A 12 -9.11 -12.19 -30.00
CA THR A 12 -8.52 -13.19 -30.90
C THR A 12 -7.35 -12.52 -31.61
N SER A 13 -6.22 -12.43 -30.92
CA SER A 13 -4.95 -12.01 -31.49
C SER A 13 -4.26 -13.21 -32.14
N SER A 14 -4.56 -13.47 -33.40
CA SER A 14 -3.76 -14.39 -34.23
C SER A 14 -2.44 -13.72 -34.62
N GLU A 15 -1.32 -14.38 -34.30
CA GLU A 15 -0.01 -14.12 -34.89
C GLU A 15 -0.09 -14.27 -36.42
N SER A 16 -0.12 -13.13 -37.10
CA SER A 16 -0.02 -13.03 -38.56
C SER A 16 1.35 -12.45 -38.89
N SER A 17 2.28 -13.33 -39.24
CA SER A 17 3.55 -12.99 -39.89
C SER A 17 3.26 -12.27 -41.20
N PHE A 18 3.60 -10.97 -41.26
CA PHE A 18 3.44 -10.13 -42.43
C PHE A 18 4.83 -9.90 -43.03
N GLU A 19 5.30 -10.84 -43.86
CA GLU A 19 6.33 -10.53 -44.84
C GLU A 19 5.66 -9.74 -45.97
N GLU A 20 5.90 -8.43 -46.01
CA GLU A 20 5.52 -7.61 -47.17
C GLU A 20 6.35 -8.05 -48.39
N PRO A 21 5.72 -8.39 -49.52
CA PRO A 21 6.45 -8.59 -50.75
C PRO A 21 7.04 -7.26 -51.23
N LEU A 22 8.35 -7.28 -51.56
CA LEU A 22 9.08 -6.15 -52.12
C LEU A 22 8.31 -5.53 -53.30
N THR A 23 8.24 -4.20 -53.29
CA THR A 23 7.58 -3.44 -54.37
C THR A 23 8.35 -3.59 -55.69
N SER A 24 7.68 -3.49 -56.83
CA SER A 24 8.31 -3.68 -58.15
C SER A 24 9.49 -2.72 -58.41
N ALA A 25 9.52 -1.58 -57.73
CA ALA A 25 10.63 -0.63 -57.75
C ALA A 25 11.87 -1.16 -57.02
N GLN A 26 11.71 -1.92 -55.93
CA GLN A 26 12.82 -2.56 -55.21
C GLN A 26 13.37 -3.77 -55.97
N GLN A 27 12.52 -4.52 -56.67
CA GLN A 27 12.94 -5.61 -57.55
C GLN A 27 13.83 -5.12 -58.70
N HIS A 28 13.51 -3.94 -59.27
CA HIS A 28 14.25 -3.35 -60.38
C HIS A 28 15.66 -2.86 -59.99
N VAL A 29 15.87 -2.46 -58.73
CA VAL A 29 17.19 -2.05 -58.22
C VAL A 29 18.08 -3.26 -57.97
N VAL A 30 17.51 -4.38 -57.49
CA VAL A 30 18.25 -5.64 -57.29
C VAL A 30 18.65 -6.27 -58.62
N ASP A 31 17.82 -6.16 -59.66
CA ASP A 31 18.16 -6.67 -61.00
C ASP A 31 19.18 -5.78 -61.74
N GLN A 32 19.22 -4.47 -61.48
CA GLN A 32 20.27 -3.60 -62.04
C GLN A 32 21.66 -3.82 -61.41
N LEU A 33 21.73 -4.19 -60.13
CA LEU A 33 23.00 -4.53 -59.46
C LEU A 33 23.58 -5.88 -59.92
N LYS A 34 22.79 -6.74 -60.57
CA LYS A 34 23.24 -8.04 -61.11
C LYS A 34 23.84 -7.96 -62.51
N HIS A 35 23.78 -6.81 -63.19
CA HIS A 35 24.24 -6.63 -64.57
C HIS A 35 25.27 -5.49 -64.72
N GLN A 36 26.29 -5.47 -63.86
CA GLN A 36 27.56 -4.83 -64.23
C GLN A 36 28.40 -5.81 -65.08
N PRO A 37 28.78 -5.45 -66.32
CA PRO A 37 29.80 -6.20 -67.03
C PRO A 37 31.15 -5.99 -66.34
N SER A 38 31.67 -7.09 -65.80
CA SER A 38 33.06 -7.24 -65.35
C SER A 38 34.03 -6.75 -66.43
N GLU A 39 34.78 -5.70 -66.12
CA GLU A 39 35.96 -5.25 -66.86
C GLU A 39 37.10 -6.26 -66.70
N ALA A 40 37.01 -7.40 -67.38
CA ALA A 40 38.08 -8.39 -67.39
C ALA A 40 38.09 -9.23 -68.68
N ASN A 41 38.16 -8.60 -69.85
CA ASN A 41 38.79 -9.23 -71.02
C ASN A 41 38.95 -8.30 -72.23
N VAL A 42 40.08 -7.62 -72.35
CA VAL A 42 40.63 -7.26 -73.67
C VAL A 42 42.16 -7.34 -73.62
N ARG A 43 42.71 -8.55 -73.77
CA ARG A 43 44.10 -8.73 -74.22
C ARG A 43 44.08 -8.93 -75.72
N HIS A 44 44.43 -7.89 -76.48
CA HIS A 44 44.73 -8.03 -77.91
C HIS A 44 46.23 -8.25 -78.13
N ASN A 45 46.52 -9.32 -78.89
CA ASN A 45 47.81 -9.67 -79.46
C ASN A 45 48.50 -8.50 -80.15
N ILE A 46 49.77 -8.30 -79.84
CA ILE A 46 50.69 -7.43 -80.57
C ILE A 46 51.34 -8.28 -81.67
N SER A 47 51.09 -7.91 -82.93
CA SER A 47 51.89 -8.30 -84.09
C SER A 47 52.39 -7.03 -84.78
N SER A 48 53.66 -7.03 -85.13
CA SER A 48 54.50 -5.89 -85.49
C SER A 48 54.51 -5.56 -87.00
N GLY A 49 54.29 -4.27 -87.33
CA GLY A 49 54.76 -3.54 -88.54
C GLY A 49 53.75 -3.34 -89.69
N PRO A 50 53.87 -2.32 -90.59
CA PRO A 50 54.52 -1.00 -90.53
C PRO A 50 53.56 0.20 -90.80
N SER A 51 53.87 1.34 -90.16
CA SER A 51 53.59 2.79 -90.42
C SER A 51 52.53 3.38 -91.39
N SER A 52 51.50 2.68 -91.90
CA SER A 52 50.36 3.34 -92.60
C SER A 52 48.97 3.06 -92.00
N SER A 53 48.89 2.23 -90.96
CA SER A 53 47.64 1.84 -90.29
C SER A 53 47.17 2.84 -89.21
N ALA A 54 47.99 3.84 -88.87
CA ALA A 54 47.70 4.79 -87.81
C ALA A 54 46.55 5.75 -88.17
N THR A 55 46.49 6.23 -89.41
CA THR A 55 45.45 7.17 -89.88
C THR A 55 44.08 6.49 -89.96
N HIS A 56 44.01 5.28 -90.51
CA HIS A 56 42.78 4.49 -90.57
C HIS A 56 42.24 4.13 -89.18
N SER A 57 43.12 3.93 -88.20
CA SER A 57 42.75 3.68 -86.79
C SER A 57 42.15 4.94 -86.13
N ILE A 58 42.64 6.12 -86.50
CA ILE A 58 42.13 7.40 -86.00
C ILE A 58 40.75 7.70 -86.59
N ASP A 59 40.54 7.47 -87.89
CA ASP A 59 39.24 7.74 -88.54
C ASP A 59 38.12 6.86 -87.96
N VAL A 60 38.42 5.59 -87.64
CA VAL A 60 37.46 4.68 -87.00
C VAL A 60 37.12 5.14 -85.59
N LYS A 61 38.12 5.59 -84.81
CA LYS A 61 37.90 6.11 -83.45
C LYS A 61 37.19 7.46 -83.46
N ALA A 62 37.51 8.33 -84.42
CA ALA A 62 36.84 9.62 -84.65
C ALA A 62 35.35 9.43 -84.95
N ASN A 63 35.02 8.50 -85.85
CA ASN A 63 33.62 8.16 -86.13
C ASN A 63 32.90 7.57 -84.91
N TYR A 64 33.57 6.74 -84.13
CA TYR A 64 33.02 6.21 -82.88
C TYR A 64 32.74 7.30 -81.84
N VAL A 65 33.67 8.23 -81.64
CA VAL A 65 33.50 9.38 -80.74
C VAL A 65 32.37 10.29 -81.24
N ASN A 66 32.30 10.58 -82.53
CA ASN A 66 31.20 11.37 -83.11
C ASN A 66 29.84 10.69 -82.95
N LEU A 67 29.77 9.37 -83.09
CA LEU A 67 28.54 8.61 -82.86
C LEU A 67 28.09 8.71 -81.39
N LEU A 68 29.02 8.58 -80.45
CA LEU A 68 28.73 8.73 -79.02
C LEU A 68 28.31 10.15 -78.68
N LEU A 69 29.04 11.16 -79.13
CA LEU A 69 28.70 12.57 -78.92
C LEU A 69 27.31 12.90 -79.46
N THR A 70 26.98 12.42 -80.66
CA THR A 70 25.64 12.57 -81.25
C THR A 70 24.57 11.87 -80.40
N ALA A 71 24.84 10.67 -79.90
CA ALA A 71 23.91 9.91 -79.07
C ALA A 71 23.63 10.60 -77.71
N TYR A 72 24.61 11.30 -77.16
CA TYR A 72 24.47 12.11 -75.94
C TYR A 72 24.04 13.57 -76.22
N GLY A 73 23.79 13.94 -77.47
CA GLY A 73 23.25 15.25 -77.85
C GLY A 73 24.25 16.39 -78.04
N TYR A 74 25.55 16.09 -78.11
CA TYR A 74 26.62 17.08 -78.32
C TYR A 74 26.85 17.39 -79.80
N SER A 75 27.51 18.53 -80.09
CA SER A 75 27.79 19.02 -81.44
C SER A 75 28.81 18.13 -82.18
N ALA A 76 28.30 17.30 -83.08
CA ALA A 76 29.05 16.42 -83.99
C ALA A 76 28.48 16.57 -85.43
N PRO A 77 29.23 16.25 -86.50
CA PRO A 77 30.50 15.54 -86.55
C PRO A 77 31.74 16.44 -86.39
N LEU A 78 32.65 16.04 -85.51
CA LEU A 78 33.94 16.67 -85.30
C LEU A 78 35.00 16.07 -86.25
N ILE A 79 35.88 16.92 -86.80
CA ILE A 79 36.96 16.50 -87.71
C ILE A 79 38.30 16.53 -86.99
N PHE A 80 38.72 15.38 -86.47
CA PHE A 80 39.94 15.27 -85.63
C PHE A 80 41.26 15.31 -86.42
N ASN A 81 41.24 15.07 -87.74
CA ASN A 81 42.43 15.03 -88.62
C ASN A 81 42.56 16.29 -89.50
N SER A 82 41.85 17.36 -89.15
CA SER A 82 41.88 18.64 -89.87
C SER A 82 43.11 19.49 -89.49
N GLY A 83 43.70 20.18 -90.48
CA GLY A 83 44.71 21.21 -90.25
C GLY A 83 44.12 22.62 -90.12
N ASP A 84 42.79 22.75 -90.16
CA ASP A 84 42.07 24.02 -90.01
C ASP A 84 41.90 24.36 -88.53
N GLU A 85 42.19 25.61 -88.18
CA GLU A 85 42.14 26.10 -86.80
C GLU A 85 40.69 26.12 -86.26
N LYS A 86 39.69 26.24 -87.16
CA LYS A 86 38.26 26.19 -86.80
C LYS A 86 37.82 24.82 -86.29
N ASP A 87 38.19 23.75 -86.98
CA ASP A 87 37.82 22.38 -86.58
C ASP A 87 38.44 22.01 -85.24
N VAL A 88 39.65 22.52 -84.95
CA VAL A 88 40.32 22.36 -83.65
C VAL A 88 39.56 23.09 -82.54
N VAL A 89 39.04 24.30 -82.81
CA VAL A 89 38.22 25.07 -81.85
C VAL A 89 36.89 24.37 -81.58
N ASP A 90 36.20 23.88 -82.60
CA ASP A 90 34.92 23.16 -82.45
C ASP A 90 35.09 21.86 -81.64
N VAL A 91 36.20 21.14 -81.85
CA VAL A 91 36.58 19.98 -81.04
C VAL A 91 36.82 20.36 -79.57
N LEU A 92 37.56 21.45 -79.32
CA LEU A 92 37.84 21.92 -77.97
C LEU A 92 36.59 22.42 -77.25
N GLU A 93 35.70 23.14 -77.94
CA GLU A 93 34.43 23.62 -77.38
C GLU A 93 33.49 22.45 -77.06
N CYS A 94 33.41 21.44 -77.92
CA CYS A 94 32.67 20.21 -77.64
C CYS A 94 33.24 19.45 -76.44
N PHE A 95 34.57 19.32 -76.31
CA PHE A 95 35.16 18.69 -75.12
C PHE A 95 34.96 19.54 -73.86
N GLN A 96 35.00 20.87 -73.98
CA GLN A 96 34.76 21.77 -72.86
C GLN A 96 33.32 21.66 -72.35
N THR A 97 32.33 21.59 -73.23
CA THR A 97 30.92 21.40 -72.86
C THR A 97 30.69 20.04 -72.21
N VAL A 98 31.23 18.96 -72.79
CA VAL A 98 31.19 17.61 -72.18
C VAL A 98 31.83 17.61 -70.78
N LEU A 99 32.98 18.26 -70.61
CA LEU A 99 33.65 18.35 -69.30
C LEU A 99 32.86 19.18 -68.28
N GLN A 100 32.19 20.24 -68.73
CA GLN A 100 31.30 21.04 -67.88
C GLN A 100 30.06 20.23 -67.46
N ASP A 101 29.45 19.50 -68.38
CA ASP A 101 28.30 18.65 -68.09
C ASP A 101 28.66 17.50 -67.13
N ILE A 102 29.81 16.85 -67.31
CA ILE A 102 30.30 15.82 -66.37
C ILE A 102 30.50 16.41 -64.97
N ARG A 103 31.04 17.63 -64.87
CA ARG A 103 31.19 18.31 -63.56
C ARG A 103 29.84 18.64 -62.95
N ALA A 104 28.89 19.17 -63.73
CA ALA A 104 27.55 19.48 -63.26
C ALA A 104 26.81 18.22 -62.78
N GLN A 105 26.89 17.12 -63.53
CA GLN A 105 26.33 15.83 -63.14
C GLN A 105 26.99 15.27 -61.88
N GLN A 106 28.30 15.43 -61.72
CA GLN A 106 28.99 15.02 -60.51
C GLN A 106 28.54 15.84 -59.30
N GLU A 107 28.40 17.16 -59.44
CA GLU A 107 27.88 18.04 -58.39
C GLU A 107 26.43 17.70 -58.02
N GLU A 108 25.55 17.45 -59.00
CA GLU A 108 24.17 17.01 -58.75
C GLU A 108 24.14 15.67 -58.02
N ARG A 109 24.97 14.70 -58.46
CA ARG A 109 25.05 13.39 -57.82
C ARG A 109 25.57 13.50 -56.37
N ASP A 110 26.53 14.36 -56.13
CA ASP A 110 27.10 14.56 -54.79
C ASP A 110 26.09 15.28 -53.88
N GLN A 111 25.34 16.26 -54.39
CA GLN A 111 24.20 16.87 -53.67
C GLN A 111 23.11 15.84 -53.33
N MET A 112 22.75 14.98 -54.29
CA MET A 112 21.77 13.91 -54.05
C MET A 112 22.28 12.91 -53.00
N ASN A 113 23.55 12.52 -53.04
CA ASN A 113 24.15 11.67 -52.02
C ASN A 113 24.11 12.32 -50.64
N ASP A 114 24.42 13.62 -50.53
CA ASP A 114 24.33 14.35 -49.27
C ASP A 114 22.91 14.32 -48.73
N THR A 115 21.89 14.57 -49.56
CA THR A 115 20.48 14.49 -49.13
C THR A 115 20.06 13.09 -48.70
N ILE A 116 20.56 12.04 -49.35
CA ILE A 116 20.30 10.65 -48.96
C ILE A 116 20.90 10.38 -47.59
N ILE A 117 22.13 10.82 -47.34
CA ILE A 117 22.80 10.66 -46.05
C ILE A 117 22.04 11.41 -44.96
N THR A 118 21.61 12.65 -45.20
CA THR A 118 20.84 13.42 -44.21
C THR A 118 19.50 12.74 -43.90
N LEU A 119 18.77 12.29 -44.92
CA LEU A 119 17.49 11.59 -44.73
C LEU A 119 17.67 10.26 -43.97
N GLN A 120 18.74 9.52 -44.23
CA GLN A 120 19.06 8.30 -43.48
C GLN A 120 19.35 8.60 -42.00
N GLN A 121 20.08 9.68 -41.72
CA GLN A 121 20.34 10.12 -40.35
C GLN A 121 19.06 10.54 -39.64
N GLU A 122 18.20 11.33 -40.30
CA GLU A 122 16.91 11.74 -39.76
C GLU A 122 15.99 10.53 -39.50
N GLN A 123 15.95 9.57 -40.43
CA GLN A 123 15.17 8.34 -40.27
C GLN A 123 15.64 7.53 -39.05
N GLU A 124 16.95 7.40 -38.85
CA GLU A 124 17.51 6.68 -37.71
C GLU A 124 17.20 7.41 -36.39
N GLN A 125 17.34 8.73 -36.36
CA GLN A 125 16.96 9.54 -35.19
C GLN A 125 15.48 9.40 -34.85
N LEU A 126 14.60 9.41 -35.85
CA LEU A 126 13.16 9.21 -35.66
C LEU A 126 12.83 7.81 -35.13
N LYS A 127 13.51 6.77 -35.62
CA LYS A 127 13.35 5.40 -35.10
C LYS A 127 13.74 5.30 -33.63
N VAL A 128 14.89 5.87 -33.25
CA VAL A 128 15.34 5.89 -31.85
C VAL A 128 14.35 6.65 -30.95
N ALA A 129 13.82 7.78 -31.43
CA ALA A 129 12.81 8.55 -30.71
C ALA A 129 11.49 7.76 -30.54
N LEU A 130 11.05 7.06 -31.59
CA LEU A 130 9.86 6.21 -31.56
C LEU A 130 10.02 5.05 -30.58
N ASP A 131 11.13 4.32 -30.62
CA ASP A 131 11.43 3.22 -29.70
C ASP A 131 11.45 3.70 -28.24
N ARG A 132 12.03 4.88 -28.00
CA ARG A 132 12.02 5.50 -26.66
C ARG A 132 10.60 5.81 -26.21
N GLN A 133 9.79 6.43 -27.07
CA GLN A 133 8.42 6.78 -26.74
C GLN A 133 7.56 5.53 -26.48
N GLN A 134 7.75 4.45 -27.24
CA GLN A 134 7.07 3.17 -27.00
C GLN A 134 7.44 2.57 -25.64
N ARG A 135 8.73 2.60 -25.25
CA ARG A 135 9.15 2.13 -23.91
C ARG A 135 8.56 2.98 -22.79
N GLU A 136 8.53 4.29 -22.96
CA GLU A 136 7.91 5.21 -22.00
C GLU A 136 6.40 4.93 -21.90
N GLN A 137 5.70 4.70 -23.02
CA GLN A 137 4.29 4.35 -23.03
C GLN A 137 4.01 3.05 -22.25
N VAL A 138 4.73 1.96 -22.55
CA VAL A 138 4.56 0.68 -21.83
C VAL A 138 4.80 0.85 -20.33
N LYS A 139 5.81 1.64 -19.94
CA LYS A 139 6.08 1.95 -18.54
C LYS A 139 4.90 2.70 -17.89
N THR A 140 4.37 3.72 -18.55
CA THR A 140 3.21 4.47 -18.02
C THR A 140 1.94 3.61 -17.93
N GLU A 141 1.73 2.67 -18.85
CA GLU A 141 0.62 1.73 -18.81
C GLU A 141 0.74 0.77 -17.61
N GLN A 142 1.94 0.27 -17.33
CA GLN A 142 2.22 -0.55 -16.15
C GLN A 142 1.98 0.22 -14.83
N GLU A 143 2.48 1.46 -14.75
CA GLU A 143 2.26 2.33 -13.59
C GLU A 143 0.76 2.62 -13.38
N LEU A 144 0.02 2.84 -14.46
CA LEU A 144 -1.43 3.09 -14.43
C LEU A 144 -2.20 1.83 -13.98
N ALA A 145 -1.82 0.65 -14.46
CA ALA A 145 -2.40 -0.61 -14.01
C ALA A 145 -2.16 -0.84 -12.51
N GLN A 146 -0.95 -0.57 -12.02
CA GLN A 146 -0.63 -0.66 -10.60
C GLN A 146 -1.42 0.35 -9.76
N ALA A 147 -1.57 1.59 -10.24
CA ALA A 147 -2.36 2.61 -9.57
C ALA A 147 -3.84 2.22 -9.47
N ARG A 148 -4.42 1.60 -10.51
CA ARG A 148 -5.79 1.08 -10.50
C ARG A 148 -6.00 -0.02 -9.47
N ILE A 149 -5.04 -0.95 -9.34
CA ILE A 149 -5.10 -2.02 -8.34
C ILE A 149 -5.09 -1.42 -6.92
N LYS A 150 -4.18 -0.47 -6.66
CA LYS A 150 -4.11 0.23 -5.37
C LYS A 150 -5.40 0.99 -5.06
N ALA A 151 -5.98 1.67 -6.05
CA ALA A 151 -7.25 2.40 -5.87
C ALA A 151 -8.41 1.46 -5.50
N ARG A 152 -8.53 0.29 -6.16
CA ARG A 152 -9.55 -0.71 -5.84
C ARG A 152 -9.38 -1.27 -4.43
N SER A 153 -8.16 -1.63 -4.05
CA SER A 153 -7.86 -2.12 -2.70
C SER A 153 -8.20 -1.09 -1.62
N ALA A 154 -7.87 0.19 -1.84
CA ALA A 154 -8.23 1.27 -0.92
C ALA A 154 -9.75 1.49 -0.83
N GLU A 155 -10.48 1.34 -1.95
CA GLU A 155 -11.94 1.46 -1.97
C GLU A 155 -12.62 0.31 -1.20
N GLU A 156 -12.11 -0.92 -1.34
CA GLU A 156 -12.60 -2.08 -0.58
C GLU A 156 -12.36 -1.92 0.93
N GLU A 157 -11.18 -1.43 1.32
CA GLU A 157 -10.86 -1.15 2.72
C GLU A 157 -11.74 -0.02 3.28
N ALA A 158 -11.98 1.04 2.49
CA ALA A 158 -12.91 2.11 2.86
C ALA A 158 -14.33 1.59 3.08
N LYS A 159 -14.85 0.73 2.19
CA LYS A 159 -16.17 0.10 2.36
C LYS A 159 -16.24 -0.75 3.63
N LYS A 160 -15.21 -1.56 3.89
CA LYS A 160 -15.13 -2.40 5.09
C LYS A 160 -15.12 -1.58 6.37
N THR A 161 -14.36 -0.48 6.40
CA THR A 161 -14.33 0.43 7.55
C THR A 161 -15.64 1.18 7.74
N GLU A 162 -16.33 1.56 6.65
CA GLU A 162 -17.66 2.16 6.71
C GLU A 162 -18.70 1.21 7.30
N GLU A 163 -18.72 -0.06 6.88
CA GLU A 163 -19.60 -1.08 7.42
C GLU A 163 -19.34 -1.36 8.90
N SER A 164 -18.07 -1.44 9.30
CA SER A 164 -17.68 -1.57 10.72
C SER A 164 -18.15 -0.37 11.54
N ASN A 165 -17.95 0.85 11.04
CA ASN A 165 -18.42 2.07 11.69
C ASN A 165 -19.96 2.12 11.81
N ARG A 166 -20.68 1.63 10.79
CA ARG A 166 -22.15 1.50 10.85
C ARG A 166 -22.55 0.54 11.97
N HIS A 167 -21.92 -0.62 12.05
CA HIS A 167 -22.19 -1.60 13.10
C HIS A 167 -21.92 -1.04 14.51
N ILE A 168 -20.78 -0.36 14.71
CA ILE A 168 -20.44 0.28 15.99
C ILE A 168 -21.48 1.34 16.38
N LYS A 169 -21.97 2.14 15.41
CA LYS A 169 -23.02 3.13 15.67
C LYS A 169 -24.34 2.47 16.09
N GLU A 170 -24.71 1.35 15.48
CA GLU A 170 -25.89 0.58 15.85
C GLU A 170 -25.78 0.01 17.28
N GLU A 171 -24.65 -0.58 17.62
CA GLU A 171 -24.39 -1.10 18.98
C GLU A 171 -24.35 0.01 20.04
N LEU A 172 -23.75 1.16 19.71
CA LEU A 172 -23.74 2.33 20.59
C LEU A 172 -25.16 2.87 20.82
N SER A 173 -26.00 2.89 19.77
CA SER A 173 -27.41 3.26 19.88
C SER A 173 -28.19 2.28 20.77
N LYS A 174 -28.00 0.97 20.59
CA LYS A 174 -28.61 -0.07 21.44
C LYS A 174 -28.19 0.09 22.91
N CYS A 175 -26.89 0.28 23.17
CA CYS A 175 -26.36 0.50 24.52
C CYS A 175 -26.94 1.77 25.17
N LYS A 176 -27.04 2.87 24.41
CA LYS A 176 -27.66 4.11 24.88
C LYS A 176 -29.13 3.91 25.26
N ASN A 177 -29.90 3.18 24.45
CA ASN A 177 -31.30 2.87 24.73
C ASN A 177 -31.43 1.95 25.95
N ASN A 178 -30.57 0.93 26.07
CA ASN A 178 -30.52 0.04 27.24
C ASN A 178 -30.22 0.81 28.53
N MET A 179 -29.22 1.70 28.51
CA MET A 179 -28.89 2.57 29.64
C MET A 179 -30.06 3.48 30.04
N GLN A 180 -30.78 4.06 29.08
CA GLN A 180 -31.97 4.86 29.35
C GLN A 180 -33.08 4.03 29.99
N TYR A 181 -33.32 2.82 29.48
CA TYR A 181 -34.28 1.88 30.05
C TYR A 181 -33.92 1.50 31.50
N MET A 182 -32.66 1.13 31.76
CA MET A 182 -32.17 0.85 33.11
C MET A 182 -32.36 2.04 34.04
N LYS A 183 -31.97 3.25 33.61
CA LYS A 183 -32.15 4.46 34.41
C LYS A 183 -33.62 4.68 34.77
N LEU A 184 -34.52 4.47 33.82
CA LEU A 184 -35.96 4.57 34.07
C LEU A 184 -36.41 3.52 35.09
N GLN A 185 -36.02 2.26 34.93
CA GLN A 185 -36.32 1.18 35.87
C GLN A 185 -35.82 1.50 37.29
N TYR A 186 -34.56 1.91 37.45
CA TYR A 186 -34.01 2.31 38.74
C TYR A 186 -34.79 3.46 39.39
N THR A 187 -35.21 4.45 38.61
CA THR A 187 -36.04 5.54 39.16
C THR A 187 -37.41 5.05 39.62
N HIS A 188 -38.01 4.07 38.96
CA HIS A 188 -39.26 3.45 39.38
C HIS A 188 -39.09 2.60 40.64
N GLU A 189 -38.08 1.74 40.71
CA GLU A 189 -37.77 0.93 41.89
C GLU A 189 -37.46 1.81 43.10
N ARG A 190 -36.68 2.88 42.91
CA ARG A 190 -36.39 3.87 43.96
C ARG A 190 -37.66 4.53 44.51
N ARG A 191 -38.57 4.99 43.63
CA ARG A 191 -39.85 5.59 44.07
C ARG A 191 -40.73 4.57 44.80
N ARG A 192 -40.76 3.32 44.32
CA ARG A 192 -41.49 2.23 44.97
C ARG A 192 -40.96 1.97 46.38
N HIS A 193 -39.65 1.84 46.55
CA HIS A 193 -39.02 1.65 47.86
C HIS A 193 -39.26 2.84 48.78
N GLU A 194 -39.15 4.08 48.28
CA GLU A 194 -39.45 5.28 49.06
C GLU A 194 -40.90 5.29 49.57
N GLN A 195 -41.85 4.84 48.74
CA GLN A 195 -43.25 4.69 49.13
C GLN A 195 -43.45 3.57 50.17
N GLU A 196 -42.76 2.43 50.03
CA GLU A 196 -42.80 1.34 51.01
C GLU A 196 -42.19 1.76 52.36
N HIS A 197 -41.09 2.51 52.35
CA HIS A 197 -40.51 3.12 53.54
C HIS A 197 -41.43 4.16 54.17
N ALA A 198 -42.11 4.99 53.39
CA ALA A 198 -43.11 5.93 53.89
C ALA A 198 -44.26 5.20 54.59
N LYS A 199 -44.84 4.17 53.97
CA LYS A 199 -45.88 3.32 54.57
C LYS A 199 -45.41 2.65 55.87
N THR A 200 -44.16 2.20 55.91
CA THR A 200 -43.58 1.58 57.11
C THR A 200 -43.38 2.59 58.23
N ARG A 201 -42.89 3.79 57.92
CA ARG A 201 -42.79 4.91 58.87
C ARG A 201 -44.17 5.31 59.41
N ASP A 202 -45.19 5.37 58.56
CA ASP A 202 -46.56 5.69 58.98
C ASP A 202 -47.13 4.62 59.92
N ARG A 203 -46.92 3.32 59.61
CA ARG A 203 -47.31 2.21 60.49
C ARG A 203 -46.62 2.29 61.85
N LEU A 204 -45.30 2.51 61.87
CA LEU A 204 -44.54 2.65 63.10
C LEU A 204 -45.01 3.87 63.92
N THR A 205 -45.25 5.00 63.26
CA THR A 205 -45.75 6.21 63.91
C THR A 205 -47.15 5.98 64.49
N LYS A 206 -48.02 5.27 63.76
CA LYS A 206 -49.36 4.88 64.24
C LYS A 206 -49.25 3.98 65.48
N MET A 207 -48.43 2.93 65.42
CA MET A 207 -48.18 2.05 66.58
C MET A 207 -47.60 2.80 67.77
N MET A 208 -46.68 3.74 67.54
CA MET A 208 -46.09 4.57 68.59
C MET A 208 -47.15 5.48 69.23
N LYS A 209 -48.01 6.12 68.43
CA LYS A 209 -49.14 6.93 68.93
C LYS A 209 -50.16 6.08 69.68
N GLU A 210 -50.50 4.89 69.18
CA GLU A 210 -51.39 3.94 69.88
C GLU A 210 -50.78 3.52 71.23
N LYS A 211 -49.47 3.23 71.28
CA LYS A 211 -48.78 2.93 72.54
C LYS A 211 -48.73 4.13 73.48
N ILE A 212 -48.49 5.34 72.99
CA ILE A 212 -48.48 6.56 73.84
C ILE A 212 -49.89 6.84 74.40
N ASN A 213 -50.94 6.64 73.61
CA ASN A 213 -52.32 6.86 74.04
C ASN A 213 -52.86 5.76 74.97
N THR A 214 -52.34 4.54 74.88
CA THR A 214 -52.68 3.42 75.78
C THR A 214 -51.79 3.37 77.03
N ASN A 215 -50.69 4.13 77.06
CA ASN A 215 -49.73 4.16 78.15
C ASN A 215 -49.83 5.47 78.98
N VAL A 216 -51.06 5.80 79.41
CA VAL A 216 -51.32 6.71 80.56
C VAL A 216 -51.30 5.93 81.90
N VAL A 217 -50.88 4.65 81.89
CA VAL A 217 -50.53 3.94 83.12
C VAL A 217 -49.11 3.44 82.99
N ALA A 218 -48.21 4.18 83.65
CA ALA A 218 -46.78 3.90 83.75
C ALA A 218 -46.50 2.40 83.99
N MET A 219 -45.85 1.77 83.03
CA MET A 219 -45.07 0.56 83.25
C MET A 219 -43.68 0.73 82.66
N THR A 220 -42.72 0.97 83.54
CA THR A 220 -41.29 0.80 83.31
C THR A 220 -41.04 -0.68 83.02
N ILE A 221 -40.68 -1.02 81.78
CA ILE A 221 -40.24 -2.37 81.44
C ILE A 221 -38.80 -2.26 80.94
N ASN A 222 -37.89 -2.74 81.79
CA ASN A 222 -36.53 -3.12 81.44
C ASN A 222 -36.59 -4.14 80.31
N ASN A 223 -35.91 -3.89 79.19
CA ASN A 223 -35.73 -4.91 78.16
C ASN A 223 -34.25 -5.30 78.08
N SER A 224 -33.98 -6.45 78.70
CA SER A 224 -32.84 -7.31 78.44
C SER A 224 -33.00 -7.94 77.05
N ALA A 225 -31.88 -8.00 76.33
CA ALA A 225 -31.54 -8.87 75.21
C ALA A 225 -32.59 -9.91 74.77
N LEU A 226 -33.05 -9.80 73.53
CA LEU A 226 -33.35 -10.93 72.65
C LEU A 226 -33.34 -10.47 71.18
N ILE A 227 -32.16 -10.23 70.62
CA ILE A 227 -31.97 -10.32 69.17
C ILE A 227 -31.80 -11.81 68.91
N SER A 228 -32.91 -12.44 68.52
CA SER A 228 -32.95 -13.84 68.13
C SER A 228 -32.14 -14.00 66.85
N GLU A 229 -31.02 -14.70 67.00
CA GLU A 229 -30.27 -15.37 65.95
C GLU A 229 -31.10 -16.54 65.39
N MET A 230 -30.74 -16.95 64.16
CA MET A 230 -31.10 -18.19 63.43
C MET A 230 -32.46 -18.14 62.67
N ASP A 231 -32.53 -18.42 61.37
CA ASP A 231 -31.88 -19.52 60.66
C ASP A 231 -31.67 -19.17 59.16
N MET A 232 -30.42 -19.03 58.72
CA MET A 232 -30.04 -19.11 57.30
C MET A 232 -28.91 -20.13 57.26
N GLU A 233 -29.17 -21.26 56.58
CA GLU A 233 -28.21 -22.34 56.34
C GLU A 233 -26.84 -21.80 55.88
N PRO A 234 -25.72 -22.29 56.43
CA PRO A 234 -24.41 -21.87 56.01
C PRO A 234 -24.00 -22.66 54.75
N GLY A 235 -24.32 -22.13 53.58
CA GLY A 235 -23.85 -22.68 52.31
C GLY A 235 -24.03 -21.65 51.22
N THR A 236 -22.91 -21.17 50.68
CA THR A 236 -22.75 -20.20 49.58
C THR A 236 -23.27 -18.79 49.82
N THR A 237 -22.34 -17.83 49.75
CA THR A 237 -22.68 -16.41 49.69
C THR A 237 -23.54 -16.14 48.44
N PRO A 238 -24.42 -15.10 48.43
CA PRO A 238 -25.18 -14.74 47.23
C PRO A 238 -24.30 -14.48 45.99
N SER A 239 -23.03 -14.15 46.20
CA SER A 239 -22.02 -13.99 45.16
C SER A 239 -21.49 -15.32 44.60
N GLU A 240 -21.44 -16.39 45.40
CA GLU A 240 -21.04 -17.72 44.96
C GLU A 240 -22.18 -18.41 44.20
N ASP A 241 -23.43 -18.24 44.65
CA ASP A 241 -24.62 -18.69 43.92
C ASP A 241 -24.75 -18.00 42.56
N ALA A 242 -24.48 -16.69 42.50
CA ALA A 242 -24.49 -15.95 41.24
C ALA A 242 -23.40 -16.44 40.27
N ARG A 243 -22.21 -16.78 40.78
CA ARG A 243 -21.13 -17.37 39.96
C ARG A 243 -21.46 -18.78 39.49
N ALA A 244 -22.06 -19.60 40.36
CA ALA A 244 -22.49 -20.95 40.01
C ALA A 244 -23.59 -20.92 38.93
N MET A 245 -24.57 -20.01 39.04
CA MET A 245 -25.58 -19.81 38.00
C MET A 245 -24.98 -19.31 36.69
N GLN A 246 -24.00 -18.40 36.74
CA GLN A 246 -23.33 -17.91 35.54
C GLN A 246 -22.51 -19.00 34.85
N MET A 247 -21.82 -19.84 35.62
CA MET A 247 -21.09 -20.99 35.10
C MET A 247 -22.03 -22.02 34.46
N ASP A 248 -23.13 -22.37 35.14
CA ASP A 248 -24.16 -23.27 34.61
C ASP A 248 -24.81 -22.74 33.32
N LEU A 249 -25.00 -21.42 33.21
CA LEU A 249 -25.53 -20.80 32.00
C LEU A 249 -24.53 -20.85 30.84
N LEU A 250 -23.23 -20.67 31.11
CA LEU A 250 -22.17 -20.84 30.12
C LEU A 250 -22.07 -22.30 29.66
N ASP A 251 -22.09 -23.27 30.59
CA ASP A 251 -22.07 -24.70 30.26
C ASP A 251 -23.29 -25.14 29.45
N LYS A 252 -24.48 -24.63 29.77
CA LYS A 252 -25.69 -24.86 28.96
C LYS A 252 -25.58 -24.22 27.58
N SER A 253 -24.96 -23.05 27.47
CA SER A 253 -24.73 -22.36 26.21
C SER A 253 -23.76 -23.14 25.32
N THR A 254 -22.61 -23.56 25.86
CA THR A 254 -21.60 -24.33 25.13
C THR A 254 -22.13 -25.70 24.72
N LYS A 255 -22.90 -26.37 25.58
CA LYS A 255 -23.55 -27.64 25.25
C LYS A 255 -24.57 -27.48 24.13
N ARG A 256 -25.41 -26.44 24.18
CA ARG A 256 -26.37 -26.14 23.11
C ARG A 256 -25.66 -25.84 21.79
N GLU A 257 -24.55 -25.12 21.83
CA GLU A 257 -23.74 -24.86 20.64
C GLU A 257 -23.16 -26.16 20.06
N MET A 258 -22.62 -27.04 20.89
CA MET A 258 -22.15 -28.36 20.47
C MET A 258 -23.28 -29.21 19.86
N GLU A 259 -24.44 -29.29 20.51
CA GLU A 259 -25.62 -30.01 20.00
C GLU A 259 -26.07 -29.45 18.63
N ALA A 260 -26.08 -28.12 18.46
CA ALA A 260 -26.41 -27.49 17.19
C ALA A 260 -25.38 -27.79 16.09
N ARG A 261 -24.08 -27.87 16.42
CA ARG A 261 -23.04 -28.27 15.46
C ARG A 261 -23.22 -29.73 15.03
N THR A 262 -23.49 -30.62 15.97
CA THR A 262 -23.75 -32.04 15.66
C THR A 262 -25.00 -32.21 14.81
N GLU A 263 -26.08 -31.48 15.09
CA GLU A 263 -27.30 -31.52 14.27
C GLU A 263 -27.04 -30.98 12.85
N CYS A 264 -26.23 -29.92 12.71
CA CYS A 264 -25.82 -29.42 11.40
C CYS A 264 -24.99 -30.44 10.61
N GLU A 265 -24.11 -31.18 11.27
CA GLU A 265 -23.32 -32.25 10.66
C GLU A 265 -24.22 -33.43 10.24
N ASP A 266 -25.14 -33.85 11.10
CA ASP A 266 -26.12 -34.88 10.78
C ASP A 266 -27.03 -34.48 9.62
N LEU A 267 -27.47 -33.22 9.57
CA LEU A 267 -28.26 -32.68 8.47
C LEU A 267 -27.46 -32.67 7.16
N ARG A 268 -26.20 -32.23 7.18
CA ARG A 268 -25.31 -32.31 6.01
C ARG A 268 -25.14 -33.74 5.54
N ALA A 269 -24.90 -34.69 6.45
CA ALA A 269 -24.78 -36.10 6.12
C ALA A 269 -26.07 -36.66 5.51
N ALA A 270 -27.23 -36.30 6.04
CA ALA A 270 -28.54 -36.70 5.50
C ALA A 270 -28.77 -36.12 4.09
N VAL A 271 -28.42 -34.85 3.85
CA VAL A 271 -28.51 -34.20 2.54
C VAL A 271 -27.59 -34.87 1.53
N ILE A 272 -26.33 -35.14 1.88
CA ILE A 272 -25.38 -35.86 1.02
C ILE A 272 -25.91 -37.25 0.68
N LYS A 273 -26.44 -37.98 1.66
CA LYS A 273 -27.02 -39.32 1.46
C LYS A 273 -28.22 -39.27 0.53
N MET A 274 -29.16 -38.33 0.74
CA MET A 274 -30.34 -38.15 -0.10
C MET A 274 -29.94 -37.78 -1.53
N HIS A 275 -29.01 -36.85 -1.68
CA HIS A 275 -28.47 -36.45 -2.98
C HIS A 275 -27.83 -37.64 -3.70
N THR A 276 -26.96 -38.40 -3.03
CA THR A 276 -26.33 -39.60 -3.60
C THR A 276 -27.38 -40.64 -4.02
N SER A 277 -28.45 -40.81 -3.24
CA SER A 277 -29.57 -41.70 -3.59
C SER A 277 -30.34 -41.21 -4.81
N ILE A 278 -30.62 -39.91 -4.92
CA ILE A 278 -31.27 -39.31 -6.09
C ILE A 278 -30.37 -39.42 -7.32
N TYR A 279 -29.09 -39.13 -7.17
CA TYR A 279 -28.08 -39.24 -8.23
C TYR A 279 -28.05 -40.67 -8.79
N ARG A 280 -27.96 -41.69 -7.93
CA ARG A 280 -28.01 -43.11 -8.34
C ARG A 280 -29.35 -43.50 -8.98
N LEU A 281 -30.47 -42.96 -8.50
CA LEU A 281 -31.78 -43.24 -9.08
C LEU A 281 -31.91 -42.65 -10.50
N VAL A 282 -31.43 -41.42 -10.69
CA VAL A 282 -31.43 -40.74 -12.00
C VAL A 282 -30.46 -41.45 -12.95
N GLU A 283 -29.27 -41.82 -12.48
CA GLU A 283 -28.30 -42.62 -13.23
C GLU A 283 -28.93 -43.96 -13.68
N SER A 284 -29.55 -44.69 -12.76
CA SER A 284 -30.24 -45.96 -13.08
C SER A 284 -31.44 -45.79 -14.03
N GLN A 285 -32.18 -44.68 -13.94
CA GLN A 285 -33.27 -44.37 -14.88
C GLN A 285 -32.73 -44.07 -16.27
N ILE A 286 -31.66 -43.29 -16.39
CA ILE A 286 -31.01 -42.98 -17.68
C ILE A 286 -30.49 -44.27 -18.32
N GLU A 287 -29.79 -45.11 -17.56
CA GLU A 287 -29.32 -46.42 -18.03
C GLU A 287 -30.50 -47.32 -18.50
N GLY A 288 -31.59 -47.38 -17.73
CA GLY A 288 -32.77 -48.15 -18.10
C GLY A 288 -33.52 -47.63 -19.33
N PHE A 289 -33.53 -46.31 -19.55
CA PHE A 289 -34.10 -45.70 -20.77
C PHE A 289 -33.23 -45.96 -22.00
N GLU A 290 -31.90 -45.92 -21.84
CA GLU A 290 -30.95 -46.20 -22.93
C GLU A 290 -31.04 -47.66 -23.40
N ASP A 291 -31.20 -48.60 -22.47
CA ASP A 291 -31.40 -50.02 -22.77
C ASP A 291 -32.74 -50.31 -23.47
N MET A 292 -33.80 -49.56 -23.14
CA MET A 292 -35.15 -49.73 -23.71
C MET A 292 -35.30 -49.09 -25.11
N VAL A 293 -34.62 -47.98 -25.36
CA VAL A 293 -34.70 -47.22 -26.64
C VAL A 293 -33.60 -47.63 -27.63
N GLY A 294 -32.60 -48.40 -27.19
CA GLY A 294 -31.50 -48.88 -28.03
C GLY A 294 -30.52 -47.78 -28.47
N ALA A 295 -30.66 -46.58 -27.92
CA ALA A 295 -29.81 -45.44 -28.19
C ALA A 295 -28.73 -45.35 -27.11
N LYS A 296 -27.61 -46.05 -27.29
CA LYS A 296 -26.45 -45.91 -26.40
C LYS A 296 -25.86 -44.51 -26.60
N LYS A 297 -26.18 -43.57 -25.72
CA LYS A 297 -25.45 -42.30 -25.67
C LYS A 297 -24.00 -42.57 -25.29
N SER A 298 -23.08 -41.73 -25.76
CA SER A 298 -21.69 -41.81 -25.33
C SER A 298 -21.64 -41.54 -23.81
N ARG A 299 -20.78 -42.28 -23.08
CA ARG A 299 -20.53 -42.04 -21.64
C ARG A 299 -20.17 -40.57 -21.32
N LYS A 300 -19.68 -39.84 -22.33
CA LYS A 300 -19.36 -38.42 -22.24
C LYS A 300 -20.62 -37.54 -22.25
N ASP A 301 -21.66 -37.93 -22.99
CA ASP A 301 -22.94 -37.23 -23.06
C ASP A 301 -23.79 -37.49 -21.81
N THR A 302 -23.76 -38.72 -21.28
CA THR A 302 -24.40 -39.03 -19.99
C THR A 302 -23.73 -38.28 -18.84
N ASN A 303 -22.39 -38.20 -18.82
CA ASN A 303 -21.67 -37.38 -17.83
C ASN A 303 -22.05 -35.89 -17.90
N ARG A 304 -22.21 -35.33 -19.09
CA ARG A 304 -22.63 -33.92 -19.28
C ARG A 304 -24.09 -33.69 -18.86
N ASP A 305 -24.96 -34.66 -19.12
CA ASP A 305 -26.34 -34.63 -18.62
C ASP A 305 -26.40 -34.79 -17.08
N MET A 306 -25.42 -35.46 -16.47
CA MET A 306 -25.30 -35.65 -15.02
C MET A 306 -24.60 -34.49 -14.30
N GLU A 307 -23.80 -33.66 -14.99
CA GLU A 307 -23.09 -32.50 -14.42
C GLU A 307 -24.02 -31.49 -13.75
N LYS A 308 -25.23 -31.31 -14.29
CA LYS A 308 -26.26 -30.42 -13.70
C LYS A 308 -26.82 -30.90 -12.36
N TYR A 309 -26.56 -32.16 -12.00
CA TYR A 309 -26.99 -32.76 -10.74
C TYR A 309 -25.84 -32.93 -9.75
N LYS A 310 -24.61 -32.52 -10.07
CA LYS A 310 -23.49 -32.53 -9.11
C LYS A 310 -23.68 -31.41 -8.10
N LEU A 311 -23.43 -31.70 -6.81
CA LEU A 311 -23.45 -30.67 -5.78
C LEU A 311 -22.30 -29.67 -6.05
N PRO A 312 -22.51 -28.36 -5.85
CA PRO A 312 -21.44 -27.35 -5.97
C PRO A 312 -20.19 -27.72 -5.17
N MET A 313 -20.38 -28.36 -4.00
CA MET A 313 -19.30 -28.88 -3.18
C MET A 313 -18.43 -29.94 -3.86
N GLU A 314 -18.92 -30.78 -4.77
CA GLU A 314 -18.10 -31.89 -5.29
C GLU A 314 -17.14 -31.47 -6.39
N SER A 315 -17.50 -30.46 -7.20
CA SER A 315 -16.63 -29.96 -8.27
C SER A 315 -15.68 -28.86 -7.79
N GLU A 316 -16.14 -28.00 -6.88
CA GLU A 316 -15.35 -26.87 -6.39
C GLU A 316 -14.53 -27.25 -5.15
N ALA A 317 -14.97 -28.17 -4.28
CA ALA A 317 -14.18 -28.50 -3.09
C ALA A 317 -12.88 -29.21 -3.42
N TRP A 318 -12.80 -30.04 -4.46
CA TRP A 318 -11.52 -30.65 -4.86
C TRP A 318 -10.53 -29.60 -5.39
N GLN A 319 -11.01 -28.61 -6.15
CA GLN A 319 -10.18 -27.51 -6.63
C GLN A 319 -9.76 -26.58 -5.49
N VAL A 320 -10.66 -26.30 -4.55
CA VAL A 320 -10.35 -25.50 -3.36
C VAL A 320 -9.41 -26.25 -2.42
N MET A 321 -9.56 -27.57 -2.26
CA MET A 321 -8.64 -28.39 -1.46
C MET A 321 -7.25 -28.48 -2.11
N ASP A 322 -7.16 -28.61 -3.43
CA ASP A 322 -5.89 -28.57 -4.16
C ASP A 322 -5.22 -27.19 -4.06
N GLN A 323 -5.99 -26.11 -4.14
CA GLN A 323 -5.52 -24.75 -3.87
C GLN A 323 -5.06 -24.56 -2.42
N ILE A 324 -5.77 -25.13 -1.45
CA ILE A 324 -5.39 -25.10 -0.04
C ILE A 324 -4.08 -25.87 0.16
N ASP A 325 -3.93 -27.05 -0.43
CA ASP A 325 -2.70 -27.85 -0.35
C ASP A 325 -1.52 -27.12 -1.02
N MET A 326 -1.74 -26.48 -2.17
CA MET A 326 -0.74 -25.61 -2.80
C MET A 326 -0.33 -24.45 -1.89
N LEU A 327 -1.29 -23.76 -1.26
CA LEU A 327 -1.02 -22.64 -0.36
C LEU A 327 -0.30 -23.12 0.92
N LEU A 328 -0.67 -24.27 1.46
CA LEU A 328 -0.01 -24.87 2.62
C LEU A 328 1.43 -25.28 2.30
N ASN A 329 1.69 -25.80 1.10
CA ASN A 329 3.04 -26.12 0.65
C ASN A 329 3.89 -24.85 0.43
N ALA A 330 3.32 -23.82 -0.20
CA ALA A 330 4.00 -22.53 -0.35
C ALA A 330 4.30 -21.87 1.01
N LEU A 331 3.37 -21.96 1.97
CA LEU A 331 3.57 -21.47 3.32
C LEU A 331 4.69 -22.24 4.02
N ARG A 332 4.73 -23.57 3.88
CA ARG A 332 5.80 -24.41 4.43
C ARG A 332 7.16 -24.04 3.85
N GLU A 333 7.25 -23.85 2.53
CA GLU A 333 8.49 -23.41 1.86
C GLU A 333 8.96 -22.03 2.33
N GLU A 334 8.04 -21.07 2.47
CA GLU A 334 8.36 -19.75 3.04
C GLU A 334 8.78 -19.85 4.51
N TRP A 335 8.16 -20.73 5.30
CA TRP A 335 8.55 -20.95 6.69
C TRP A 335 9.95 -21.55 6.80
N ASP A 336 10.26 -22.57 6.00
CA ASP A 336 11.58 -23.19 5.95
C ASP A 336 12.64 -22.18 5.44
N ARG A 337 12.28 -21.36 4.46
CA ARG A 337 13.11 -20.26 3.96
C ARG A 337 13.35 -19.22 5.05
N GLN A 338 12.34 -18.85 5.83
CA GLN A 338 12.48 -17.91 6.95
C GLN A 338 13.30 -18.50 8.10
N ILE A 339 13.20 -19.80 8.39
CA ILE A 339 14.03 -20.47 9.38
C ILE A 339 15.49 -20.52 8.91
N THR A 340 15.72 -20.81 7.62
CA THR A 340 17.06 -20.92 7.04
C THR A 340 17.72 -19.53 6.85
N ASN A 341 16.93 -18.52 6.47
CA ASN A 341 17.38 -17.13 6.32
C ASN A 341 17.20 -16.31 7.61
N ARG A 342 16.86 -16.95 8.73
CA ARG A 342 16.90 -16.29 10.02
C ARG A 342 18.37 -15.99 10.29
N ASN A 343 18.78 -14.77 9.98
CA ASN A 343 20.07 -14.23 10.40
C ASN A 343 20.19 -14.52 11.90
N VAL A 344 21.05 -15.48 12.22
CA VAL A 344 21.56 -15.63 13.57
C VAL A 344 22.43 -14.41 13.74
N TYR A 345 21.84 -13.32 14.25
CA TYR A 345 22.58 -12.12 14.60
C TYR A 345 23.74 -12.57 15.47
N THR A 346 24.95 -12.35 14.99
CA THR A 346 26.12 -12.56 15.82
C THR A 346 26.09 -11.53 16.95
N GLU A 347 26.77 -11.81 18.06
CA GLU A 347 26.85 -10.87 19.19
C GLU A 347 27.38 -9.50 18.73
N GLU A 348 28.27 -9.50 17.73
CA GLU A 348 28.81 -8.31 17.06
C GLU A 348 27.74 -7.53 16.27
N ASP A 349 26.85 -8.21 15.53
CA ASP A 349 25.73 -7.57 14.83
C ASP A 349 24.73 -6.96 15.82
N MET A 350 24.49 -7.62 16.95
CA MET A 350 23.62 -7.10 18.01
C MET A 350 24.20 -5.84 18.64
N GLU A 351 25.51 -5.81 18.91
CA GLU A 351 26.20 -4.63 19.44
C GLU A 351 26.19 -3.45 18.46
N GLU A 352 26.39 -3.70 17.16
CA GLU A 352 26.29 -2.65 16.13
C GLU A 352 24.87 -2.06 16.06
N LYS A 353 23.84 -2.92 16.11
CA LYS A 353 22.45 -2.46 16.12
C LYS A 353 22.12 -1.70 17.42
N GLU A 354 22.62 -2.16 18.56
CA GLU A 354 22.43 -1.48 19.84
C GLU A 354 23.08 -0.08 19.84
N LEU A 355 24.29 0.04 19.29
CA LEU A 355 24.96 1.33 19.10
C LEU A 355 24.14 2.26 18.18
N THR A 356 23.59 1.72 17.10
CA THR A 356 22.75 2.47 16.17
C THR A 356 21.47 2.94 16.85
N ILE A 357 20.85 2.08 17.67
CA ILE A 357 19.65 2.41 18.45
C ILE A 357 19.96 3.52 19.45
N GLN A 358 21.08 3.44 20.17
CA GLN A 358 21.50 4.49 21.10
C GLN A 358 21.74 5.83 20.39
N GLN A 359 22.34 5.80 19.20
CA GLN A 359 22.54 7.00 18.39
C GLN A 359 21.19 7.62 17.96
N TRP A 360 20.24 6.78 17.52
CA TRP A 360 18.91 7.25 17.11
C TRP A 360 18.12 7.79 18.30
N GLN A 361 18.22 7.15 19.47
CA GLN A 361 17.60 7.66 20.70
C GLN A 361 18.16 9.02 21.10
N SER A 362 19.49 9.21 21.00
CA SER A 362 20.12 10.51 21.25
C SER A 362 19.61 11.59 20.29
N GLN A 363 19.52 11.28 18.99
CA GLN A 363 18.96 12.21 17.99
C GLN A 363 17.49 12.54 18.24
N VAL A 364 16.68 11.56 18.66
CA VAL A 364 15.28 11.81 19.03
C VAL A 364 15.21 12.74 20.23
N THR A 365 16.02 12.52 21.27
CA THR A 365 16.02 13.41 22.44
C THR A 365 16.44 14.84 22.11
N GLU A 366 17.44 15.03 21.24
CA GLU A 366 17.86 16.36 20.78
C GLU A 366 16.76 17.08 19.99
N LEU A 367 16.04 16.34 19.13
CA LEU A 367 14.91 16.89 18.36
C LEU A 367 13.71 17.22 19.26
N GLU A 368 13.44 16.41 20.28
CA GLU A 368 12.40 16.69 21.29
C GLU A 368 12.72 17.98 22.07
N GLU A 369 13.96 18.15 22.52
CA GLU A 369 14.39 19.38 23.20
C GLU A 369 14.28 20.62 22.29
N ALA A 370 14.62 20.47 21.00
CA ALA A 370 14.49 21.55 20.01
C ALA A 370 13.01 21.93 19.76
N LEU A 371 12.11 20.94 19.69
CA LEU A 371 10.67 21.16 19.56
C LEU A 371 10.10 21.86 20.80
N ASP A 372 10.47 21.43 22.00
CA ASP A 372 10.04 22.05 23.26
C ASP A 372 10.47 23.52 23.33
N LYS A 373 11.68 23.83 22.87
CA LYS A 373 12.17 25.21 22.80
C LYS A 373 11.38 26.05 21.80
N LEU A 374 11.16 25.52 20.59
CA LEU A 374 10.38 26.20 19.56
C LEU A 374 8.92 26.42 19.99
N GLN A 375 8.32 25.45 20.69
CA GLN A 375 6.98 25.57 21.21
C GLN A 375 6.88 26.67 22.28
N LYS A 376 7.85 26.75 23.21
CA LYS A 376 7.90 27.84 24.20
C LYS A 376 8.03 29.21 23.52
N GLU A 377 8.91 29.33 22.52
CA GLU A 377 9.05 30.57 21.75
C GLU A 377 7.77 30.94 20.99
N HIS A 378 7.07 29.94 20.45
CA HIS A 378 5.79 30.13 19.78
C HIS A 378 4.71 30.60 20.76
N GLU A 379 4.57 29.95 21.92
CA GLU A 379 3.62 30.33 22.96
C GLU A 379 3.89 31.74 23.51
N GLU A 380 5.16 32.13 23.64
CA GLU A 380 5.55 33.49 24.01
C GLU A 380 5.15 34.51 22.94
N LYS A 381 5.43 34.23 21.66
CA LYS A 381 5.00 35.07 20.54
C LYS A 381 3.49 35.16 20.42
N GLU A 382 2.78 34.05 20.62
CA GLU A 382 1.32 34.00 20.59
C GLU A 382 0.72 34.80 21.75
N LYS A 383 1.30 34.72 22.97
CA LYS A 383 0.91 35.59 24.08
C LYS A 383 1.08 37.08 23.74
N ILE A 384 2.17 37.44 23.05
CA ILE A 384 2.38 38.83 22.59
C ILE A 384 1.33 39.21 21.54
N HIS A 385 1.07 38.35 20.56
CA HIS A 385 0.03 38.57 19.55
C HIS A 385 -1.37 38.71 20.17
N LEU A 386 -1.71 37.88 21.16
CA LEU A 386 -2.99 37.93 21.85
C LEU A 386 -3.14 39.22 22.67
N ARG A 387 -2.06 39.67 23.32
CA ARG A 387 -2.02 40.99 24.00
C ARG A 387 -2.23 42.14 23.01
N PHE A 388 -1.64 42.03 21.82
CA PHE A 388 -1.82 43.02 20.75
C PHE A 388 -3.26 43.02 20.20
N ALA A 389 -3.82 41.84 19.93
CA ALA A 389 -5.18 41.69 19.41
C ALA A 389 -6.25 42.14 20.43
N ASN A 390 -6.01 41.95 21.72
CA ASN A 390 -6.92 42.36 22.79
C ASN A 390 -6.77 43.84 23.19
N GLY A 391 -5.99 44.64 22.46
CA GLY A 391 -5.83 46.07 22.72
C GLY A 391 -5.01 46.42 23.97
N GLY A 392 -4.46 45.43 24.68
CA GLY A 392 -3.76 45.60 25.96
C GLY A 392 -2.31 46.06 25.86
N PHE A 393 -1.88 46.62 24.72
CA PHE A 393 -0.51 47.09 24.53
C PHE A 393 -0.16 48.30 25.43
N PHE A 394 -1.17 49.08 25.84
CA PHE A 394 -1.01 50.24 26.75
C PHE A 394 -1.56 49.99 28.17
N ASP A 395 -2.15 48.83 28.44
CA ASP A 395 -2.82 48.53 29.73
C ASP A 395 -1.85 48.36 30.90
N GLU A 396 -0.55 48.19 30.62
CA GLU A 396 0.51 48.19 31.65
C GLU A 396 1.02 49.61 31.96
N LEU A 397 0.58 50.63 31.22
CA LEU A 397 1.00 52.02 31.39
C LEU A 397 -0.11 52.98 31.83
N VAL A 398 -1.39 52.58 31.80
CA VAL A 398 -2.50 53.40 32.29
C VAL A 398 -3.56 52.51 32.95
N PRO A 399 -3.70 52.53 34.29
CA PRO A 399 -4.90 51.98 34.93
C PRO A 399 -6.02 53.01 34.77
N GLU A 400 -6.84 52.89 33.73
CA GLU A 400 -8.08 53.67 33.63
C GLU A 400 -9.34 52.81 33.67
N ALA A 401 -10.12 53.15 34.69
CA ALA A 401 -11.49 52.77 34.91
C ALA A 401 -12.35 53.27 33.74
N HIS A 402 -13.01 52.37 33.03
CA HIS A 402 -14.14 52.72 32.19
C HIS A 402 -15.41 52.02 32.69
N VAL A 403 -16.10 52.77 33.54
CA VAL A 403 -17.55 52.71 33.71
C VAL A 403 -18.15 53.32 32.45
N GLU A 404 -18.71 52.50 31.58
CA GLU A 404 -19.65 52.99 30.56
C GLU A 404 -21.06 52.54 30.91
N LEU A 405 -21.80 53.54 31.38
CA LEU A 405 -23.22 53.57 31.67
C LEU A 405 -24.00 53.28 30.37
N SER A 406 -24.59 52.10 30.29
CA SER A 406 -25.63 51.78 29.31
C SER A 406 -26.96 51.64 30.05
N ASP A 407 -27.86 52.56 29.75
CA ASP A 407 -29.07 52.93 30.50
C ASP A 407 -30.25 51.99 30.18
N SER A 408 -30.13 50.72 30.58
CA SER A 408 -31.21 49.72 30.50
C SER A 408 -31.39 49.03 31.85
N GLU A 409 -32.22 49.63 32.70
CA GLU A 409 -32.43 49.23 34.10
C GLU A 409 -33.17 47.88 34.29
N ASN A 410 -33.50 47.15 33.22
CA ASN A 410 -34.25 45.88 33.32
C ASN A 410 -33.44 44.62 32.93
N SER A 411 -32.13 44.74 32.67
CA SER A 411 -31.23 43.62 32.33
C SER A 411 -30.11 43.37 33.37
N VAL A 412 -30.01 44.21 34.40
CA VAL A 412 -28.84 44.25 35.31
C VAL A 412 -28.85 43.12 36.35
N SER A 413 -30.02 42.57 36.73
CA SER A 413 -30.06 41.52 37.75
C SER A 413 -29.62 40.14 37.26
N GLU A 414 -29.85 39.79 35.98
CA GLU A 414 -29.37 38.51 35.41
C GLU A 414 -27.87 38.55 35.06
N SER A 415 -27.35 39.72 34.69
CA SER A 415 -25.93 39.86 34.33
C SER A 415 -24.99 39.78 35.55
N ILE A 416 -25.42 40.28 36.72
CA ILE A 416 -24.63 40.18 37.96
C ILE A 416 -24.54 38.74 38.46
N GLN A 417 -25.63 37.96 38.41
CA GLN A 417 -25.58 36.54 38.77
C GLN A 417 -24.73 35.70 37.81
N ALA A 418 -24.81 35.98 36.51
CA ALA A 418 -23.99 35.29 35.51
C ALA A 418 -22.49 35.58 35.69
N THR A 419 -22.13 36.85 35.92
CA THR A 419 -20.73 37.28 36.14
C THR A 419 -20.17 36.76 37.46
N GLU A 420 -20.96 36.72 38.52
CA GLU A 420 -20.54 36.17 39.82
C GLU A 420 -20.33 34.65 39.75
N SER A 421 -21.19 33.93 39.02
CA SER A 421 -21.01 32.50 38.76
C SER A 421 -19.74 32.20 37.95
N HIS A 422 -19.43 33.04 36.96
CA HIS A 422 -18.23 32.95 36.14
C HIS A 422 -16.96 33.20 36.98
N TYR A 423 -16.98 34.23 37.83
CA TYR A 423 -15.87 34.55 38.73
C TYR A 423 -15.61 33.42 39.75
N GLN A 424 -16.66 32.81 40.29
CA GLN A 424 -16.53 31.65 41.17
C GLN A 424 -15.96 30.42 40.44
N GLN A 425 -16.33 30.19 39.18
CA GLN A 425 -15.74 29.11 38.37
C GLN A 425 -14.26 29.37 38.08
N LEU A 426 -13.91 30.61 37.74
CA LEU A 426 -12.53 31.01 37.47
C LEU A 426 -11.64 30.85 38.72
N ARG A 427 -12.14 31.26 39.89
CA ARG A 427 -11.45 31.06 41.18
C ARG A 427 -11.27 29.58 41.51
N LYS A 428 -12.28 28.73 41.25
CA LYS A 428 -12.17 27.27 41.44
C LYS A 428 -11.15 26.63 40.50
N ARG A 429 -11.05 27.10 39.25
CA ARG A 429 -10.01 26.64 38.30
C ARG A 429 -8.63 27.07 38.76
N ALA A 430 -8.44 28.34 39.14
CA ALA A 430 -7.17 28.84 39.64
C ALA A 430 -6.66 28.08 40.87
N ILE A 431 -7.55 27.74 41.82
CA ILE A 431 -7.19 26.93 42.99
C ILE A 431 -6.75 25.52 42.58
N LYS A 432 -7.48 24.86 41.67
CA LYS A 432 -7.11 23.53 41.16
C LYS A 432 -5.79 23.54 40.41
N ASP A 433 -5.51 24.59 39.64
CA ASP A 433 -4.26 24.73 38.92
C ASP A 433 -3.10 24.98 39.90
N GLN A 434 -3.33 25.79 40.95
CA GLN A 434 -2.36 25.96 42.03
C GLN A 434 -2.09 24.64 42.77
N GLU A 435 -3.11 23.83 43.06
CA GLU A 435 -2.96 22.50 43.65
C GLU A 435 -2.16 21.56 42.75
N ARG A 436 -2.41 21.57 41.42
CA ARG A 436 -1.67 20.78 40.44
C ARG A 436 -0.20 21.18 40.35
N ILE A 437 0.08 22.48 40.29
CA ILE A 437 1.45 23.01 40.26
C ILE A 437 2.18 22.64 41.55
N THR A 438 1.52 22.79 42.70
CA THR A 438 2.10 22.43 44.00
C THR A 438 2.41 20.94 44.08
N LYS A 439 1.50 20.08 43.59
CA LYS A 439 1.71 18.63 43.53
C LYS A 439 2.88 18.26 42.60
N ALA A 440 2.93 18.85 41.40
CA ALA A 440 4.03 18.64 40.47
C ALA A 440 5.38 19.09 41.04
N ALA A 441 5.41 20.20 41.79
CA ALA A 441 6.62 20.66 42.48
C ALA A 441 7.07 19.71 43.59
N ILE A 442 6.13 19.12 44.35
CA ILE A 442 6.42 18.08 45.34
C ILE A 442 6.97 16.83 44.65
N ASP A 443 6.32 16.36 43.58
CA ASP A 443 6.74 15.17 42.84
C ASP A 443 8.15 15.34 42.22
N LEU A 444 8.44 16.52 41.65
CA LEU A 444 9.78 16.88 41.17
C LEU A 444 10.81 16.93 42.30
N GLY A 445 10.43 17.42 43.49
CA GLY A 445 11.28 17.39 44.67
C GLY A 445 11.64 15.96 45.07
N ILE A 446 10.66 15.06 45.09
CA ILE A 446 10.87 13.63 45.38
C ILE A 446 11.78 13.00 44.33
N GLN A 447 11.53 13.22 43.05
CA GLN A 447 12.39 12.70 41.96
C GLN A 447 13.82 13.20 42.07
N ARG A 448 14.02 14.48 42.39
CA ARG A 448 15.36 15.05 42.59
C ARG A 448 16.08 14.39 43.77
N THR A 449 15.41 14.20 44.90
CA THR A 449 16.02 13.49 46.05
C THR A 449 16.36 12.05 45.72
N LYS A 450 15.55 11.38 44.90
CA LYS A 450 15.81 10.02 44.43
C LYS A 450 17.04 9.97 43.51
N LEU A 451 17.14 10.88 42.55
CA LEU A 451 18.29 10.97 41.64
C LEU A 451 19.58 11.36 42.38
N GLU A 452 19.51 12.24 43.37
CA GLU A 452 20.65 12.57 44.23
C GLU A 452 21.12 11.35 45.05
N ALA A 453 20.19 10.52 45.54
CA ALA A 453 20.51 9.27 46.21
C ALA A 453 21.13 8.23 45.26
N GLU A 454 20.60 8.07 44.05
CA GLU A 454 21.15 7.19 43.01
C GLU A 454 22.55 7.63 42.58
N LYS A 455 22.76 8.95 42.40
CA LYS A 455 24.08 9.51 42.10
C LYS A 455 25.08 9.22 43.22
N TRP A 456 24.67 9.39 44.47
CA TRP A 456 25.53 9.08 45.61
C TRP A 456 25.87 7.59 45.69
N ALA A 457 24.89 6.71 45.45
CA ALA A 457 25.12 5.26 45.38
C ALA A 457 26.08 4.88 44.23
N PHE A 458 25.95 5.52 43.07
CA PHE A 458 26.84 5.30 41.94
C PHE A 458 28.26 5.78 42.22
N ASP A 459 28.42 6.97 42.80
CA ASP A 459 29.74 7.50 43.19
C ASP A 459 30.40 6.60 44.26
N GLU A 460 29.61 6.04 45.18
CA GLU A 460 30.10 5.07 46.17
C GLU A 460 30.49 3.73 45.53
N MET A 461 29.71 3.20 44.59
CA MET A 461 30.10 2.01 43.81
C MET A 461 31.39 2.25 43.03
N LYS A 462 31.53 3.43 42.40
CA LYS A 462 32.75 3.81 41.68
C LYS A 462 33.95 3.91 42.62
N ARG A 463 33.74 4.45 43.83
CA ARG A 463 34.77 4.48 44.87
C ARG A 463 35.18 3.08 45.31
N GLN A 464 34.22 2.19 45.51
CA GLN A 464 34.49 0.78 45.89
C GLN A 464 35.21 0.03 44.77
N ALA A 465 34.83 0.23 43.50
CA ALA A 465 35.50 -0.35 42.34
C ALA A 465 36.95 0.13 42.22
N ALA A 466 37.19 1.43 42.36
CA ALA A 466 38.55 1.99 42.35
C ALA A 466 39.39 1.48 43.53
N LEU A 467 38.78 1.27 44.70
CA LEU A 467 39.47 0.71 45.86
C LEU A 467 39.79 -0.79 45.65
N ALA A 468 38.89 -1.54 45.02
CA ALA A 468 39.14 -2.93 44.61
C ALA A 468 40.28 -3.04 43.59
N GLU A 469 40.33 -2.14 42.60
CA GLU A 469 41.40 -2.07 41.60
C GLU A 469 42.77 -1.77 42.23
N VAL A 470 42.81 -0.92 43.27
CA VAL A 470 44.05 -0.61 44.01
C VAL A 470 44.47 -1.74 44.96
N LEU A 471 43.52 -2.55 45.43
CA LEU A 471 43.79 -3.70 46.31
C LEU A 471 44.09 -5.00 45.56
N GLU A 472 43.86 -5.09 44.25
CA GLU A 472 44.33 -6.21 43.44
C GLU A 472 45.83 -6.06 43.10
N PRO A 473 46.72 -6.90 43.67
CA PRO A 473 48.13 -6.85 43.32
C PRO A 473 48.34 -7.43 41.92
N THR A 474 48.90 -6.60 41.03
CA THR A 474 49.39 -6.96 39.70
C THR A 474 50.31 -8.18 39.76
N GLN A 475 49.82 -9.37 39.41
CA GLN A 475 50.67 -10.50 39.05
C GLN A 475 50.98 -10.45 37.55
N ALA A 476 52.15 -9.94 37.21
CA ALA A 476 52.79 -10.23 35.95
C ALA A 476 53.79 -11.40 36.14
N SER A 477 53.55 -12.56 35.51
CA SER A 477 54.63 -13.39 34.95
C SER A 477 54.14 -14.53 34.03
N SER A 478 54.63 -14.51 32.78
CA SER A 478 55.28 -15.62 32.04
C SER A 478 54.53 -16.90 31.60
N GLN A 479 54.58 -17.10 30.27
CA GLN A 479 54.92 -18.32 29.51
C GLN A 479 54.04 -19.60 29.61
N SER A 480 53.47 -20.06 28.48
CA SER A 480 54.10 -21.08 27.59
C SER A 480 53.13 -21.76 26.60
N SER A 481 53.56 -21.81 25.33
CA SER A 481 53.47 -22.91 24.33
C SER A 481 52.25 -23.85 24.17
N SER A 482 51.70 -23.90 22.95
CA SER A 482 51.63 -25.11 22.07
C SER A 482 50.98 -24.73 20.72
N GLN A 483 51.74 -24.52 19.64
CA GLN A 483 52.13 -25.47 18.59
C GLN A 483 51.00 -26.24 17.86
N THR A 484 50.80 -25.86 16.59
CA THR A 484 50.76 -26.72 15.37
C THR A 484 49.55 -27.63 15.13
N LYS A 485 48.77 -27.35 14.06
CA LYS A 485 48.81 -28.12 12.80
C LYS A 485 47.88 -27.56 11.71
N ARG A 486 48.52 -27.23 10.58
CA ARG A 486 47.93 -27.28 9.23
C ARG A 486 47.38 -28.68 8.96
N SER A 487 46.19 -28.75 8.37
CA SER A 487 45.87 -29.72 7.33
C SER A 487 44.94 -29.10 6.30
N ARG A 488 45.23 -29.43 5.05
CA ARG A 488 44.69 -28.93 3.78
C ARG A 488 43.68 -29.96 3.25
N ASN A 489 42.72 -29.49 2.44
CA ASN A 489 41.78 -30.23 1.57
C ASN A 489 40.64 -30.92 2.35
N TYR A 490 39.36 -30.78 2.02
CA TYR A 490 38.67 -30.60 0.73
C TYR A 490 37.70 -29.42 0.71
#